data_AF-A0A090IA21-F1
#
_entry.id   AF-A0A090IA21-F1
#
_cell.length_a   1.000
_cell.length_b   1.000
_cell.length_c   1.000
_cell.angle_alpha   90.00
_cell.angle_beta   90.00
_cell.angle_gamma   90.00
#
_symmetry.space_group_name_H-M   'P 1'
#
loop_
_entity.id
_entity.type
_entity.pdbx_description
1 polymer ?
#
loop_
_entity_poly.entity_id
_entity_poly.type
_entity_poly.pdbx_seq_one_letter_code
_entity_poly.pdbx_strand_id
1 'polypeptide(L)'
;MKDGKKFVSSMDVKDKKGNILGAVCVAPAKEMGKRDIILMDEETGTQSVRSTTELINMLSKKNVTFEERKVVLDFLSERLRYLERNILINSTRNQIKS
;
A
#
# COMPACT_ATOMS: atom_id res chain seq x y z
N MET A 1 -8.36 27.41 2.83
CA MET A 1 -7.27 26.61 2.25
C MET A 1 -7.63 25.14 2.44
N LYS A 2 -7.86 24.38 1.37
CA LYS A 2 -8.03 22.92 1.47
C LYS A 2 -6.62 22.34 1.46
N ASP A 3 -6.15 21.79 2.58
CA ASP A 3 -4.96 20.95 2.59
C ASP A 3 -5.18 19.81 1.59
N GLY A 4 -4.60 19.96 0.40
CA GLY A 4 -4.62 18.93 -0.62
C GLY A 4 -3.77 17.80 -0.10
N LYS A 5 -4.40 16.79 0.53
CA LYS A 5 -3.72 15.52 0.86
C LYS A 5 -2.99 15.06 -0.40
N LYS A 6 -1.66 15.14 -0.37
CA LYS A 6 -0.79 14.66 -1.45
C LYS A 6 -0.94 13.14 -1.45
N PHE A 7 -1.79 12.61 -2.33
CA PHE A 7 -1.99 11.17 -2.45
C PHE A 7 -0.71 10.55 -3.01
N VAL A 8 0.12 10.02 -2.11
CA VAL A 8 1.29 9.22 -2.48
C VAL A 8 0.80 7.81 -2.83
N SER A 9 1.18 7.33 -4.01
CA SER A 9 0.81 5.99 -4.49
C SER A 9 1.60 4.87 -3.84
N SER A 10 2.75 5.21 -3.26
CA SER A 10 3.70 4.33 -2.61
C SER A 10 4.31 5.00 -1.38
N MET A 11 4.92 4.20 -0.53
CA MET A 11 5.64 4.66 0.65
C MET A 11 6.98 3.93 0.74
N ASP A 12 8.06 4.66 0.97
CA ASP A 12 9.36 4.07 1.24
C ASP A 12 9.32 3.33 2.58
N VAL A 13 10.06 2.23 2.68
CA VAL A 13 10.27 1.48 3.92
C VAL A 13 11.71 1.68 4.35
N LYS A 14 11.91 2.11 5.60
CA LYS A 14 13.24 2.46 6.09
C LYS A 14 13.74 1.55 7.21
N ASP A 15 15.06 1.42 7.32
CA ASP A 15 15.69 0.81 8.48
C ASP A 15 15.83 1.82 9.65
N LYS A 16 16.36 1.34 10.78
CA LYS A 16 16.66 2.16 11.97
C LYS A 16 17.56 3.38 11.67
N LYS A 17 18.43 3.29 10.67
CA LYS A 17 19.40 4.33 10.29
C LYS A 17 18.80 5.31 9.27
N GLY A 18 17.58 5.06 8.80
CA GLY A 18 16.91 5.85 7.77
C GLY A 18 17.26 5.43 6.34
N ASN A 19 17.99 4.34 6.15
CA ASN A 19 18.26 3.79 4.81
C ASN A 19 16.97 3.21 4.23
N ILE A 20 16.74 3.44 2.94
CA ILE A 20 15.58 2.88 2.24
C ILE A 20 15.88 1.43 1.92
N LEU A 21 15.05 0.51 2.42
CA LEU A 21 15.14 -0.93 2.12
C LEU A 21 14.24 -1.35 0.94
N GLY A 22 13.34 -0.44 0.53
CA GLY A 22 12.37 -0.68 -0.52
C GLY A 22 11.18 0.28 -0.41
N ALA A 23 10.10 -0.05 -1.11
CA ALA A 23 8.86 0.70 -1.04
C ALA A 23 7.63 -0.22 -1.13
N VAL A 24 6.53 0.19 -0.53
CA VAL A 24 5.25 -0.51 -0.58
C VAL A 24 4.22 0.30 -1.36
N CYS A 25 3.37 -0.35 -2.15
CA CYS A 25 2.21 0.29 -2.77
C CYS A 25 1.01 -0.66 -2.86
N VAL A 26 -0.14 -0.11 -3.23
CA VAL A 26 -1.34 -0.89 -3.57
C VAL A 26 -1.69 -0.63 -5.02
N ALA A 27 -1.75 -1.71 -5.81
CA ALA A 27 -2.02 -1.67 -7.24
C ALA A 27 -3.28 -2.48 -7.60
N PRO A 28 -3.92 -2.20 -8.74
CA PRO A 28 -4.90 -3.10 -9.34
C PRO A 28 -4.30 -4.49 -9.55
N ALA A 29 -5.01 -5.53 -9.11
CA ALA A 29 -4.62 -6.90 -9.44
C ALA A 29 -5.07 -7.26 -10.87
N LYS A 30 -4.53 -8.35 -11.41
CA LYS A 30 -4.99 -8.93 -12.69
C LYS A 30 -6.48 -9.29 -12.65
N GLU A 31 -6.95 -9.74 -11.49
CA GLU A 31 -8.35 -10.04 -11.27
C GLU A 31 -9.16 -8.76 -11.04
N MET A 32 -10.22 -8.58 -11.83
CA MET A 32 -11.06 -7.39 -11.75
C MET A 32 -11.67 -7.22 -10.35
N GLY A 33 -11.59 -6.01 -9.82
CA GLY A 33 -12.08 -5.69 -8.47
C GLY A 33 -11.12 -6.09 -7.34
N LYS A 34 -10.07 -6.88 -7.61
CA LYS A 34 -9.03 -7.18 -6.63
C LYS A 34 -7.89 -6.16 -6.67
N ARG A 35 -7.10 -6.17 -5.60
CA ARG A 35 -5.93 -5.32 -5.40
C ARG A 35 -4.79 -6.16 -4.85
N ASP A 36 -3.60 -5.85 -5.32
CA ASP A 36 -2.35 -6.42 -4.83
C ASP A 36 -1.67 -5.40 -3.94
N ILE A 37 -1.13 -5.86 -2.82
CA ILE A 37 -0.12 -5.12 -2.08
C ILE A 37 1.21 -5.49 -2.73
N ILE A 38 2.02 -4.51 -3.10
CA ILE A 38 3.30 -4.75 -3.76
C ILE A 38 4.41 -4.27 -2.83
N LEU A 39 5.39 -5.14 -2.59
CA LEU A 39 6.66 -4.78 -1.98
C LEU A 39 7.72 -4.71 -3.10
N MET A 40 8.27 -3.52 -3.31
CA MET A 40 9.44 -3.27 -4.14
C MET A 40 10.67 -3.33 -3.24
N ASP A 41 11.22 -4.51 -3.08
CA ASP A 41 12.35 -4.78 -2.18
C ASP A 41 13.68 -4.56 -2.89
N GLU A 42 14.65 -3.95 -2.20
CA GLU A 42 15.96 -3.68 -2.80
C GLU A 42 16.78 -4.96 -3.10
N GLU A 43 16.63 -6.01 -2.29
CA GLU A 43 17.44 -7.23 -2.39
C GLU A 43 16.74 -8.30 -3.23
N THR A 44 15.45 -8.50 -2.99
CA THR A 44 14.65 -9.60 -3.56
C THR A 44 13.81 -9.16 -4.76
N GLY A 45 13.84 -7.87 -5.11
CA GLY A 45 13.08 -7.30 -6.20
C GLY A 45 11.61 -7.04 -5.86
N THR A 46 10.79 -6.90 -6.89
CA THR A 46 9.37 -6.55 -6.73
C THR A 46 8.50 -7.80 -6.65
N GLN A 47 7.64 -7.88 -5.63
CA GLN A 47 6.70 -8.99 -5.45
C GLN A 47 5.35 -8.52 -4.93
N SER A 48 4.28 -9.21 -5.37
CA SER A 48 2.96 -9.09 -4.75
C SER A 48 2.95 -9.90 -3.46
N VAL A 49 2.45 -9.30 -2.38
CA VAL A 49 2.24 -9.96 -1.10
C VAL A 49 0.76 -10.26 -0.93
N ARG A 50 0.46 -11.45 -0.40
CA ARG A 50 -0.89 -11.99 -0.29
C ARG A 50 -1.70 -11.35 0.83
N SER A 51 -1.05 -10.71 1.79
CA SER A 51 -1.71 -10.04 2.92
C SER A 51 -0.80 -9.01 3.60
N THR A 52 -1.39 -8.14 4.41
CA THR A 52 -0.66 -7.24 5.31
C THR A 52 0.18 -8.00 6.32
N THR A 53 -0.31 -9.14 6.83
CA THR A 53 0.46 -10.00 7.76
C THR A 53 1.72 -10.56 7.11
N GLU A 54 1.63 -11.04 5.87
CA GLU A 54 2.79 -11.53 5.12
C GLU A 54 3.81 -10.41 4.93
N LEU A 55 3.36 -9.22 4.49
CA LEU A 55 4.23 -8.05 4.36
C LEU A 55 4.99 -7.76 5.66
N ILE A 56 4.28 -7.67 6.79
CA ILE A 56 4.88 -7.34 8.08
C ILE A 56 5.88 -8.40 8.53
N ASN A 57 5.62 -9.67 8.25
CA ASN A 57 6.57 -10.75 8.51
C ASN A 57 7.83 -10.61 7.65
N MET A 58 7.70 -10.23 6.38
CA MET A 58 8.83 -10.00 5.49
C MET A 58 9.67 -8.82 5.96
N LEU A 59 9.03 -7.69 6.30
CA LEU A 59 9.71 -6.52 6.86
C LEU A 59 10.38 -6.83 8.20
N SER A 60 9.76 -7.68 9.03
CA SER A 60 10.36 -8.11 10.30
C SER A 60 11.63 -8.92 10.11
N LYS A 61 11.67 -9.81 9.10
CA LYS A 61 12.89 -10.57 8.77
C LYS A 61 14.02 -9.67 8.28
N LYS A 62 13.68 -8.50 7.73
CA LYS A 62 14.62 -7.45 7.29
C LYS A 62 15.00 -6.46 8.40
N ASN A 63 14.66 -6.76 9.66
CA ASN A 63 14.96 -5.92 10.81
C ASN A 63 14.33 -4.50 10.74
N VAL A 64 13.25 -4.34 9.97
CA VAL A 64 12.45 -3.10 10.02
C VAL A 64 11.82 -2.99 11.41
N THR A 65 11.94 -1.81 12.01
CA THR A 65 11.46 -1.53 13.37
C THR A 65 9.95 -1.67 13.48
N PHE A 66 9.46 -1.88 14.69
CA PHE A 66 8.02 -1.97 14.92
C PHE A 66 7.30 -0.67 14.51
N GLU A 67 7.91 0.48 14.83
CA GLU A 67 7.39 1.81 14.53
C GLU A 67 7.24 2.02 13.02
N GLU A 68 8.27 1.66 12.24
CA GLU A 68 8.20 1.78 10.78
C GLU A 68 7.16 0.82 10.19
N ARG A 69 7.09 -0.43 10.69
CA ARG A 69 6.04 -1.38 10.28
C ARG A 69 4.63 -0.87 10.59
N LYS A 70 4.45 -0.11 11.68
CA LYS A 70 3.17 0.54 11.98
C LYS A 70 2.86 1.63 10.97
N VAL A 71 3.84 2.46 10.60
CA VAL A 71 3.68 3.49 9.55
C VAL A 71 3.30 2.85 8.21
N VAL A 72 3.90 1.71 7.86
CA VAL A 72 3.52 0.90 6.68
C VAL A 72 2.05 0.47 6.74
N LEU A 73 1.59 -0.04 7.89
CA LEU A 73 0.20 -0.47 8.07
C LEU A 73 -0.79 0.69 8.00
N ASP A 74 -0.44 1.84 8.57
CA ASP A 74 -1.28 3.04 8.53
C ASP A 74 -1.43 3.53 7.08
N PHE A 75 -0.32 3.61 6.32
CA PHE A 75 -0.34 3.93 4.89
C PHE A 75 -1.23 2.97 4.09
N LEU A 76 -1.05 1.65 4.26
CA LEU A 76 -1.84 0.65 3.55
C LEU A 76 -3.33 0.74 3.89
N SER A 77 -3.65 0.97 5.16
CA SER A 77 -5.03 1.10 5.62
C SER A 77 -5.72 2.31 5.00
N GLU A 78 -5.04 3.47 4.95
CA GLU A 78 -5.56 4.64 4.27
C GLU A 78 -5.73 4.40 2.76
N ARG A 79 -4.75 3.74 2.13
CA ARG A 79 -4.77 3.50 0.69
C ARG A 79 -5.89 2.54 0.28
N LEU A 80 -6.06 1.44 1.00
CA LEU A 80 -7.13 0.45 0.75
C LEU A 80 -8.51 1.10 0.91
N ARG A 81 -8.75 1.84 2.01
CA ARG A 81 -10.00 2.57 2.24
C ARG A 81 -10.30 3.59 1.13
N TYR A 82 -9.29 4.31 0.67
CA TYR A 82 -9.44 5.27 -0.42
C TYR A 82 -9.85 4.56 -1.72
N LEU A 83 -9.21 3.44 -2.04
CA LEU A 83 -9.50 2.66 -3.25
C LEU A 83 -10.90 2.03 -3.20
N GLU A 84 -11.34 1.52 -2.04
CA GLU A 84 -12.70 1.00 -1.83
C GLU A 84 -13.76 2.08 -2.07
N ARG A 85 -13.58 3.27 -1.50
CA ARG A 85 -14.50 4.40 -1.72
C ARG A 85 -14.58 4.80 -3.18
N ASN A 86 -13.44 4.84 -3.89
CA ASN A 86 -13.43 5.15 -5.31
C ASN A 86 -14.18 4.11 -6.15
N ILE A 87 -14.08 2.82 -5.80
CA ILE A 87 -14.86 1.77 -6.47
C ILE A 87 -16.36 2.02 -6.28
N LEU A 88 -16.79 2.28 -5.04
CA LEU A 88 -18.19 2.56 -4.72
C LEU A 88 -18.73 3.79 -5.46
N ILE A 89 -17.98 4.90 -5.45
CA ILE A 89 -18.40 6.12 -6.14
C ILE A 89 -18.53 5.89 -7.65
N ASN A 90 -17.57 5.17 -8.25
CA ASN A 90 -17.57 4.90 -9.68
C ASN A 90 -18.68 3.92 -10.09
N SER A 91 -18.99 2.91 -9.27
CA SER A 91 -20.11 2.00 -9.54
C SER A 91 -21.46 2.73 -9.46
N THR A 92 -21.66 3.60 -8.46
CA THR A 92 -22.88 4.41 -8.35
C THR A 92 -23.03 5.39 -9.52
N ARG A 93 -21.95 6.05 -9.95
CA ARG A 93 -21.98 6.96 -11.11
C ARG A 93 -22.35 6.26 -12.42
N ASN A 94 -21.90 5.02 -12.62
CA ASN A 94 -22.22 4.26 -13.83
C ASN A 94 -23.68 3.78 -13.86
N GLN A 95 -24.30 3.51 -12.69
CA GLN A 95 -25.72 3.17 -12.60
C GLN A 95 -26.66 4.35 -12.85
N ILE A 96 -26.24 5.58 -12.56
CA ILE A 96 -27.05 6.80 -12.81
C ILE A 96 -26.98 7.24 -14.28
N LYS A 97 -25.97 6.78 -15.03
CA LYS A 97 -25.75 7.13 -16.44
C LYS A 97 -26.29 6.08 -17.44
N SER A 98 -26.80 4.94 -16.97
CA SER A 98 -27.51 3.93 -17.78
C SER A 98 -29.01 4.09 -17.59
#